data_AF-A0A3B9IKL1-F1
#
_entry.id   AF-A0A3B9IKL1-F1
#
_cell.length_a   1.000
_cell.length_b   1.000
_cell.length_c   1.000
_cell.angle_alpha   90.00
_cell.angle_beta   90.00
_cell.angle_gamma   90.00
#
_symmetry.space_group_name_H-M   'P 1'
#
loop_
_entity.id
_entity.type
_entity.pdbx_description
1 polymer ?
#
loop_
_entity_poly.entity_id
_entity_poly.type
_entity_poly.pdbx_seq_one_letter_code
_entity_poly.pdbx_strand_id
1 'polypeptide(L)'
;PGVDRSGDAIKHANLAGTAPVGGVVAVFGDDHTAKSSTVAHQSEPGLIAAHVPVLNPATIGELVDYILAGFALSRASGCWVGVKALADTVEGSASIE
;
A
#
# COMPACT_ATOMS: atom_id res chain seq x y z
N PRO A 1 -8.70 3.03 10.04
CA PRO A 1 -9.10 4.43 9.77
C PRO A 1 -8.06 5.30 9.03
N GLY A 2 -6.79 4.88 8.89
CA GLY A 2 -5.75 5.71 8.25
C GLY A 2 -6.05 6.04 6.77
N VAL A 3 -6.42 5.02 5.99
CA VAL A 3 -6.80 5.17 4.58
C VAL A 3 -8.05 6.03 4.43
N ASP A 4 -9.09 5.79 5.23
CA ASP A 4 -10.34 6.56 5.18
C ASP A 4 -10.10 8.05 5.39
N ARG A 5 -9.24 8.40 6.37
CA ARG A 5 -8.91 9.80 6.68
C ARG A 5 -8.00 10.45 5.65
N SER A 6 -7.23 9.65 4.91
CA SER A 6 -6.28 10.13 3.91
C SER A 6 -6.85 10.11 2.48
N GLY A 7 -8.10 9.67 2.29
CA GLY A 7 -8.66 9.38 0.97
C GLY A 7 -8.61 10.56 -0.01
N ASP A 8 -8.92 11.77 0.46
CA ASP A 8 -8.86 12.98 -0.38
C ASP A 8 -7.42 13.29 -0.85
N ALA A 9 -6.47 13.26 0.09
CA ALA A 9 -5.05 13.46 -0.21
C ALA A 9 -4.50 12.40 -1.17
N ILE A 10 -4.84 11.12 -0.95
CA ILE A 10 -4.44 10.00 -1.81
C ILE A 10 -4.99 10.20 -3.23
N LYS A 11 -6.29 10.53 -3.35
CA LYS A 11 -6.93 10.76 -4.64
C LYS A 11 -6.28 11.92 -5.40
N HIS A 12 -6.08 13.05 -4.74
CA HIS A 12 -5.48 14.23 -5.35
C HIS A 12 -4.03 13.97 -5.77
N ALA A 13 -3.25 13.32 -4.92
CA ALA A 13 -1.86 13.03 -5.23
C ALA A 13 -1.70 12.00 -6.35
N ASN A 14 -2.55 10.97 -6.39
CA ASN A 14 -2.54 10.01 -7.49
C ASN A 14 -2.95 10.66 -8.82
N LEU A 15 -3.94 11.57 -8.82
CA LEU A 15 -4.33 12.34 -10.00
C LEU A 15 -3.24 13.29 -10.49
N ALA A 16 -2.46 13.89 -9.58
CA ALA A 16 -1.32 14.74 -9.92
C ALA A 16 -0.14 13.93 -10.51
N GLY A 17 -0.09 12.64 -10.20
CA GLY A 17 0.94 11.71 -10.63
C GLY A 17 2.24 11.85 -9.85
N THR A 18 3.28 11.15 -10.32
CA THR A 18 4.63 11.16 -9.73
C THR A 18 5.63 11.95 -10.57
N ALA A 19 6.74 12.34 -9.95
CA ALA A 19 7.81 13.05 -10.65
C ALA A 19 8.45 12.16 -11.74
N PRO A 20 8.98 12.73 -12.85
CA PRO A 20 9.50 11.95 -13.99
C PRO A 20 10.60 10.93 -13.64
N VAL A 21 11.37 11.18 -12.59
CA VAL A 21 12.42 10.28 -12.07
C VAL A 21 12.10 9.73 -10.69
N GLY A 22 10.94 10.10 -10.14
CA GLY A 22 10.49 9.71 -8.80
C GLY A 22 9.54 8.51 -8.84
N GLY A 23 8.99 8.19 -7.68
CA GLY A 23 7.95 7.17 -7.50
C GLY A 23 7.40 7.29 -6.08
N VAL A 24 6.16 6.85 -5.88
CA VAL A 24 5.50 6.89 -4.57
C VAL A 24 4.90 5.54 -4.26
N VAL A 25 5.29 5.00 -3.10
CA VAL A 25 4.68 3.82 -2.49
C VAL A 25 3.92 4.26 -1.24
N ALA A 26 2.63 3.96 -1.20
CA ALA A 26 1.76 4.18 -0.05
C ALA A 26 1.62 2.86 0.73
N VAL A 27 2.22 2.79 1.91
CA VAL A 27 2.08 1.62 2.79
C VAL A 27 0.81 1.75 3.62
N PHE A 28 -0.03 0.73 3.62
CA PHE A 28 -1.25 0.71 4.41
C PHE A 28 -1.43 -0.66 5.07
N GLY A 29 -1.99 -0.66 6.28
CA GLY A 29 -2.33 -1.88 7.01
C GLY A 29 -3.85 -2.08 7.07
N ASP A 30 -4.26 -3.32 7.29
CA ASP A 30 -5.64 -3.68 7.62
C ASP A 30 -5.66 -4.66 8.79
N ASP A 31 -6.80 -4.68 9.47
CA ASP A 31 -7.07 -5.59 10.57
C ASP A 31 -8.34 -6.37 10.23
N HIS A 32 -8.15 -7.49 9.55
CA HIS A 32 -9.26 -8.35 9.12
C HIS A 32 -9.91 -9.08 10.31
N THR A 33 -9.21 -9.20 11.44
CA THR A 33 -9.70 -9.91 12.63
C THR A 33 -10.31 -8.99 13.69
N ALA A 34 -10.27 -7.67 13.46
CA ALA A 34 -10.66 -6.65 14.44
C ALA A 34 -9.95 -6.82 15.80
N LYS A 35 -8.67 -7.23 15.79
CA LYS A 35 -7.84 -7.37 17.01
C LYS A 35 -7.56 -6.02 17.68
N SER A 36 -7.35 -5.00 16.85
CA SER A 36 -6.98 -3.63 17.21
C SER A 36 -8.04 -2.61 16.79
N SER A 37 -8.92 -2.99 15.85
CA SER A 37 -10.00 -2.15 15.32
C SER A 37 -11.35 -2.52 15.91
N THR A 38 -12.29 -1.57 15.97
CA THR A 38 -13.67 -1.83 16.41
C THR A 38 -14.46 -2.68 15.41
N VAL A 39 -14.09 -2.66 14.14
CA VAL A 39 -14.71 -3.43 13.05
C VAL A 39 -13.62 -4.02 12.16
N ALA A 40 -13.91 -5.18 11.55
CA ALA A 40 -13.06 -5.72 10.50
C ALA A 40 -13.04 -4.76 9.31
N HIS A 41 -11.86 -4.50 8.77
CA HIS A 41 -11.68 -3.49 7.73
C HIS A 41 -10.81 -4.01 6.59
N GLN A 42 -11.12 -3.55 5.38
CA GLN A 42 -10.37 -3.81 4.17
C GLN A 42 -10.23 -2.49 3.40
N SER A 43 -8.99 -2.01 3.26
CA SER A 43 -8.70 -0.67 2.73
C SER A 43 -8.63 -0.62 1.20
N GLU A 44 -8.43 -1.75 0.53
CA GLU A 44 -8.28 -1.81 -0.94
C GLU A 44 -9.40 -1.12 -1.72
N PRO A 45 -10.71 -1.28 -1.39
CA PRO A 45 -11.77 -0.57 -2.08
C PRO A 45 -11.58 0.96 -2.10
N GLY A 46 -11.03 1.54 -1.02
CA GLY A 46 -10.72 2.97 -0.94
C GLY A 46 -9.58 3.37 -1.88
N LEU A 47 -8.51 2.57 -1.94
CA LEU A 47 -7.38 2.78 -2.86
C LEU A 47 -7.81 2.58 -4.32
N ILE A 48 -8.63 1.57 -4.60
CA ILE A 48 -9.18 1.29 -5.93
C ILE A 48 -10.07 2.44 -6.40
N ALA A 49 -10.91 3.00 -5.52
CA ALA A 49 -11.71 4.19 -5.83
C ALA A 49 -10.86 5.44 -6.10
N ALA A 50 -9.64 5.49 -5.55
CA ALA A 50 -8.64 6.52 -5.85
C ALA A 50 -7.76 6.17 -7.07
N HIS A 51 -8.04 5.08 -7.78
CA HIS A 51 -7.24 4.55 -8.90
C HIS A 51 -5.78 4.22 -8.54
N VAL A 52 -5.54 3.85 -7.29
CA VAL A 52 -4.21 3.44 -6.79
C VAL A 52 -4.10 1.92 -6.94
N PRO A 53 -3.21 1.38 -7.81
CA PRO A 53 -2.92 -0.05 -7.86
C PRO A 53 -2.39 -0.55 -6.51
N VAL A 54 -2.75 -1.78 -6.13
CA VAL A 54 -2.40 -2.38 -4.83
C VAL A 54 -1.60 -3.67 -5.02
N LEU A 55 -0.50 -3.79 -4.29
CA LEU A 55 0.29 -5.01 -4.14
C LEU A 55 0.05 -5.59 -2.75
N ASN A 56 -0.20 -6.89 -2.66
CA ASN A 56 -0.48 -7.59 -1.41
C ASN A 56 0.55 -8.71 -1.18
N PRO A 57 1.66 -8.42 -0.47
CA PRO A 57 2.69 -9.42 -0.17
C PRO A 57 2.18 -10.42 0.88
N ALA A 58 2.56 -11.70 0.71
CA ALA A 58 2.26 -12.78 1.64
C ALA A 58 3.41 -13.06 2.63
N THR A 59 4.64 -12.63 2.32
CA THR A 59 5.84 -12.85 3.15
C THR A 59 6.64 -11.56 3.34
N ILE A 60 7.59 -11.57 4.28
CA ILE A 60 8.51 -10.44 4.50
C ILE A 60 9.43 -10.22 3.30
N GLY A 61 9.88 -11.30 2.64
CA GLY A 61 10.65 -11.18 1.40
C GLY A 61 9.84 -10.49 0.31
N GLU A 62 8.62 -10.96 0.08
CA GLU A 62 7.70 -10.32 -0.88
C GLU A 62 7.37 -8.87 -0.51
N LEU A 63 7.30 -8.52 0.78
CA LEU A 63 7.08 -7.14 1.20
C LEU A 63 8.20 -6.23 0.71
N VAL A 64 9.46 -6.65 0.87
CA VAL A 64 10.63 -5.90 0.37
C VAL A 64 10.59 -5.83 -1.17
N ASP A 65 10.39 -6.96 -1.83
CA ASP A 65 10.33 -7.03 -3.29
C ASP A 65 9.21 -6.16 -3.87
N TYR A 66 8.04 -6.17 -3.25
CA TYR A 66 6.87 -5.42 -3.71
C TYR A 66 7.00 -3.93 -3.43
N ILE A 67 7.72 -3.50 -2.39
CA ILE A 67 8.06 -2.08 -2.22
C ILE A 67 8.97 -1.63 -3.37
N LEU A 68 10.01 -2.39 -3.71
CA LEU A 68 10.92 -2.05 -4.80
C LEU A 68 10.22 -2.07 -6.16
N ALA A 69 9.44 -3.12 -6.43
CA ALA A 69 8.61 -3.22 -7.63
C ALA A 69 7.56 -2.10 -7.68
N GLY A 70 6.97 -1.73 -6.54
CA GLY A 70 6.02 -0.64 -6.42
C GLY A 70 6.63 0.71 -6.79
N PHE A 71 7.86 1.00 -6.37
CA PHE A 71 8.58 2.21 -6.80
C PHE A 71 8.83 2.21 -8.32
N ALA A 72 9.25 1.08 -8.89
CA ALA A 72 9.48 0.97 -10.33
C ALA A 72 8.17 1.14 -11.12
N LEU A 73 7.09 0.49 -10.69
CA LEU A 73 5.75 0.60 -11.28
C LEU A 73 5.21 2.03 -11.17
N SER A 74 5.39 2.68 -10.02
CA SER A 74 4.97 4.05 -9.80
C SER A 74 5.71 5.02 -10.73
N ARG A 75 7.03 4.84 -10.90
CA ARG A 75 7.83 5.64 -11.84
C ARG A 75 7.39 5.43 -13.29
N ALA A 76 7.07 4.19 -13.67
CA ALA A 76 6.71 3.86 -15.05
C ALA A 76 5.28 4.31 -15.42
N SER A 77 4.34 4.21 -14.48
CA SER A 77 2.92 4.52 -14.73
C SER A 77 2.54 5.96 -14.39
N GLY A 78 3.30 6.64 -13.53
CA GLY A 78 2.90 7.90 -12.92
C GLY A 78 1.91 7.76 -11.77
N CYS A 79 1.34 6.58 -11.52
CA CYS A 79 0.43 6.34 -10.40
C CYS A 79 1.19 6.19 -9.09
N TRP A 80 0.55 6.52 -7.98
CA TRP A 80 0.94 6.00 -6.68
C TRP A 80 0.69 4.48 -6.65
N VAL A 81 1.48 3.74 -5.88
CA VAL A 81 1.28 2.29 -5.71
C VAL A 81 1.07 1.98 -4.23
N GLY A 82 -0.03 1.33 -3.90
CA GLY A 82 -0.32 0.85 -2.55
C GLY A 82 0.39 -0.47 -2.27
N VAL A 83 1.03 -0.60 -1.11
CA VAL A 83 1.57 -1.88 -0.62
C VAL A 83 0.91 -2.22 0.71
N LYS A 84 0.24 -3.37 0.76
CA LYS A 84 -0.42 -3.85 1.97
C LYS A 84 0.60 -4.40 2.96
N ALA A 85 0.47 -3.99 4.21
CA ALA A 85 1.32 -4.40 5.32
C ALA A 85 0.43 -4.89 6.47
N LEU A 86 0.05 -6.18 6.41
CA LEU A 86 -0.75 -6.81 7.46
C LEU A 86 0.12 -7.10 8.68
N ALA A 87 -0.45 -6.97 9.89
CA ALA A 87 0.22 -7.28 11.16
C ALA A 87 0.91 -8.65 11.11
N ASP A 88 0.19 -9.69 10.67
CA ASP A 88 0.71 -11.06 10.59
C ASP A 88 1.94 -11.19 9.66
N THR A 89 2.07 -10.34 8.64
CA THR A 89 3.22 -10.32 7.73
C THR A 89 4.37 -9.50 8.31
N VAL A 90 4.09 -8.32 8.89
CA VAL A 90 5.13 -7.40 9.38
C VAL A 90 5.69 -7.77 10.75
N GLU A 91 4.93 -8.52 11.56
CA GLU A 91 5.38 -9.02 12.87
C GLU A 91 6.19 -10.32 12.77
N GLY A 92 6.27 -10.92 11.58
CA GLY A 92 7.10 -12.07 11.33
C GLY A 92 8.61 -11.76 11.39
N SER A 93 9.42 -12.80 11.26
CA SER A 93 10.86 -12.65 11.06
C SER A 93 11.34 -13.61 9.96
N ALA A 94 12.25 -13.14 9.12
CA ALA A 94 12.87 -13.94 8.08
C ALA A 94 14.29 -13.43 7.81
N SER A 95 15.20 -14.34 7.45
CA SER A 95 16.44 -13.96 6.76
C SER A 95 16.12 -13.95 5.27
N ILE A 96 16.42 -12.82 4.62
CA ILE A 96 16.19 -12.59 3.19
C ILE A 96 17.54 -12.34 2.52
N GLU A 97 17.73 -12.86 1.32
CA GLU A 97 18.94 -12.68 0.50
C GLU A 97 18.87 -11.42 -0.37
#